data_AF-A0A183GMZ4-F1
#
_entry.id   AF-A0A183GMZ4-F1
#
_cell.length_a   1.000
_cell.length_b   1.000
_cell.length_c   1.000
_cell.angle_alpha   90.00
_cell.angle_beta   90.00
_cell.angle_gamma   90.00
#
_symmetry.space_group_name_H-M   'P 1'
#
loop_
_entity.id
_entity.type
_entity.pdbx_description
1 polymer ?
#
loop_
_entity_poly.entity_id
_entity_poly.type
_entity_poly.pdbx_seq_one_letter_code
_entity_poly.pdbx_strand_id
1 'polypeptide(L)'
;MMSRGPHPVRIVEVVEDVDHSFELNVAALESILLDPKVADKKVAVIGVAGAYRMGKSFLLNFFLRYLQWRADGSGHVSPNALKGFSWRGGSKRDTNGILIWSEPFIMKDKNGEEIAVILMDTQGTFDSQSTVKDCATIFIYNLLHNIQEDHLQHLQMFTEYGRLAMEDSDCKPFQSLQFLVRDWSFPYEAEFGYQGGQRILDERLQVSAKQHPELQQLRMHIRSCFENISCFLIVRFRSDIEPEFQQQLRVMVPRILDSCNLAMKEINGHKVTCRELVEYFKAYMKIFQGQDLPEPKSMLMATAEANNLAAVASARALYQREMEEICGGDTPYMSTNELLEQHQLCKNDAIREFRNTRKMGGVEYSVQFLERLEDEIENYESYLKMNNGKNLFKSMRTPAVLVSLMIADYICQEFCQMVGLDFLAGLFSSILVIVIGALTVWAYARYSGTLREASGWVSV
;
A
#
# COMPACT_ATOMS: atom_id res chain seq x y z
N MET A 1 -3.42 21.98 10.06
CA MET A 1 -3.79 20.75 10.79
C MET A 1 -2.58 20.32 11.60
N MET A 2 -2.68 20.24 12.93
CA MET A 2 -1.60 19.65 13.73
C MET A 2 -1.43 18.20 13.30
N SER A 3 -0.26 17.83 12.76
CA SER A 3 0.04 16.45 12.39
C SER A 3 -0.03 15.61 13.66
N ARG A 4 -1.09 14.80 13.81
CA ARG A 4 -1.12 13.76 14.84
C ARG A 4 0.04 12.82 14.54
N GLY A 5 0.91 12.58 15.53
CA GLY A 5 1.98 11.60 15.40
C GLY A 5 1.44 10.18 15.16
N PRO A 6 2.31 9.20 14.88
CA PRO A 6 1.90 7.85 14.47
C PRO A 6 0.86 7.23 15.41
N HIS A 7 -0.23 6.71 14.86
CA HIS A 7 -1.39 6.26 15.63
C HIS A 7 -2.14 5.12 14.92
N PRO A 8 -2.99 4.35 15.63
CA PRO A 8 -3.83 3.36 14.98
C PRO A 8 -4.95 4.08 14.18
N VAL A 9 -5.23 3.57 12.98
CA VAL A 9 -6.26 4.06 12.07
C VAL A 9 -7.23 2.92 11.80
N ARG A 10 -8.51 3.17 12.05
CA ARG A 10 -9.55 2.20 11.73
C ARG A 10 -9.82 2.24 10.23
N ILE A 11 -9.61 1.10 9.58
CA ILE A 11 -9.87 0.92 8.14
C ILE A 11 -11.15 0.15 7.88
N VAL A 12 -11.60 -0.69 8.82
CA VAL A 12 -12.90 -1.35 8.72
C VAL A 12 -13.71 -1.02 9.97
N GLU A 13 -14.93 -0.53 9.78
CA GLU A 13 -15.88 -0.25 10.84
C GLU A 13 -16.97 -1.34 10.87
N VAL A 14 -17.40 -1.73 12.07
CA VAL A 14 -18.58 -2.57 12.24
C VAL A 14 -19.77 -1.64 12.51
N VAL A 15 -20.72 -1.61 11.59
CA VAL A 15 -21.92 -0.79 11.69
C VAL A 15 -22.95 -1.56 12.52
N GLU A 16 -23.09 -1.17 13.79
CA GLU A 16 -23.99 -1.85 14.74
C GLU A 16 -25.49 -1.54 14.46
N ASP A 17 -25.79 -0.42 13.81
CA ASP A 17 -27.17 0.06 13.57
C ASP A 17 -27.88 -0.64 12.39
N VAL A 18 -27.13 -1.32 11.52
CA VAL A 18 -27.65 -2.05 10.34
C VAL A 18 -27.03 -3.44 10.31
N ASP A 19 -27.68 -4.39 10.98
CA ASP A 19 -27.47 -5.84 10.90
C ASP A 19 -25.99 -6.29 10.77
N HIS A 20 -25.12 -5.78 11.65
CA HIS A 20 -23.71 -6.18 11.73
C HIS A 20 -22.93 -6.11 10.41
N SER A 21 -23.22 -5.12 9.56
CA SER A 21 -22.49 -4.90 8.32
C SER A 21 -21.08 -4.30 8.54
N PHE A 22 -20.16 -4.58 7.61
CA PHE A 22 -18.79 -4.05 7.62
C PHE A 22 -18.63 -2.95 6.57
N GLU A 23 -18.06 -1.81 6.98
CA GLU A 23 -17.76 -0.71 6.07
C GLU A 23 -16.25 -0.46 5.99
N LEU A 24 -15.73 -0.39 4.76
CA LEU A 24 -14.33 -0.07 4.49
C LEU A 24 -14.16 1.44 4.38
N ASN A 25 -13.32 2.01 5.23
CA ASN A 25 -12.86 3.39 5.09
C ASN A 25 -11.76 3.46 4.00
N VAL A 26 -12.20 3.52 2.74
CA VAL A 26 -11.33 3.55 1.56
C VAL A 26 -10.37 4.74 1.61
N ALA A 27 -10.85 5.93 1.98
CA ALA A 27 -10.02 7.13 2.04
C ALA A 27 -8.87 7.01 3.05
N ALA A 28 -9.14 6.45 4.24
CA ALA A 28 -8.11 6.22 5.24
C ALA A 28 -7.11 5.16 4.77
N LEU A 29 -7.58 4.05 4.19
CA LEU A 29 -6.70 2.99 3.66
C LEU A 29 -5.79 3.52 2.54
N GLU A 30 -6.36 4.24 1.58
CA GLU A 30 -5.63 4.83 0.46
C GLU A 30 -4.61 5.87 0.93
N SER A 31 -4.96 6.71 1.91
CA SER A 31 -4.02 7.70 2.47
C SER A 31 -2.76 7.08 3.09
N ILE A 32 -2.83 5.82 3.54
CA ILE A 32 -1.72 5.10 4.15
C ILE A 32 -0.95 4.27 3.11
N LEU A 33 -1.67 3.53 2.26
CA LEU A 33 -1.06 2.55 1.35
C LEU A 33 -0.72 3.10 -0.03
N LEU A 34 -1.31 4.23 -0.43
CA LEU A 34 -0.97 4.92 -1.68
C LEU A 34 -0.01 6.10 -1.45
N ASP A 35 0.56 6.25 -0.24
CA ASP A 35 1.66 7.19 -0.03
C ASP A 35 2.81 6.86 -0.99
N PRO A 36 3.33 7.83 -1.78
CA PRO A 36 4.41 7.61 -2.73
C PRO A 36 5.65 6.91 -2.14
N LYS A 37 5.88 7.03 -0.83
CA LYS A 37 7.00 6.36 -0.15
C LYS A 37 6.83 4.84 -0.06
N VAL A 38 5.60 4.31 -0.10
CA VAL A 38 5.33 2.88 0.12
C VAL A 38 4.49 2.22 -0.96
N ALA A 39 3.74 2.99 -1.77
CA ALA A 39 2.74 2.46 -2.70
C ALA A 39 3.25 1.31 -3.60
N ASP A 40 4.44 1.48 -4.15
CA ASP A 40 5.01 0.51 -5.11
C ASP A 40 5.98 -0.49 -4.45
N LYS A 41 6.13 -0.45 -3.11
CA LYS A 41 6.92 -1.43 -2.35
C LYS A 41 6.13 -2.71 -2.14
N LYS A 42 6.82 -3.85 -2.12
CA LYS A 42 6.23 -5.12 -1.67
C LYS A 42 5.86 -5.02 -0.20
N VAL A 43 4.78 -5.68 0.18
CA VAL A 43 4.19 -5.50 1.51
C VAL A 43 4.25 -6.78 2.34
N ALA A 44 4.55 -6.66 3.64
CA ALA A 44 4.42 -7.71 4.63
C ALA A 44 3.36 -7.29 5.65
N VAL A 45 2.31 -8.10 5.80
CA VAL A 45 1.17 -7.78 6.69
C VAL A 45 1.19 -8.71 7.90
N ILE A 46 1.37 -8.16 9.09
CA ILE A 46 1.31 -8.91 10.35
C ILE A 46 -0.03 -8.63 11.03
N GLY A 47 -0.91 -9.63 11.01
CA GLY A 47 -2.21 -9.58 11.66
C GLY A 47 -2.21 -10.39 12.94
N VAL A 48 -2.75 -9.84 14.02
CA VAL A 48 -3.03 -10.59 15.27
C VAL A 48 -4.53 -10.69 15.44
N ALA A 49 -5.05 -11.92 15.47
CA ALA A 49 -6.46 -12.18 15.72
C ALA A 49 -6.65 -13.30 16.75
N GLY A 50 -7.86 -13.44 17.24
CA GLY A 50 -8.21 -14.39 18.30
C GLY A 50 -9.28 -13.83 19.20
N ALA A 51 -9.63 -14.59 20.23
CA ALA A 51 -10.77 -14.27 21.08
C ALA A 51 -10.68 -12.87 21.72
N TYR A 52 -11.85 -12.37 22.08
CA TYR A 52 -12.02 -11.10 22.78
C TYR A 52 -11.23 -11.05 24.08
N ARG A 53 -10.63 -9.90 24.40
CA ARG A 53 -9.85 -9.65 25.63
C ARG A 53 -8.60 -10.52 25.86
N MET A 54 -8.07 -11.15 24.82
CA MET A 54 -6.86 -11.99 24.95
C MET A 54 -5.53 -11.23 24.79
N GLY A 55 -5.52 -9.90 24.96
CA GLY A 55 -4.30 -9.08 24.94
C GLY A 55 -3.63 -8.94 23.57
N LYS A 56 -4.41 -8.93 22.48
CA LYS A 56 -3.90 -8.76 21.09
C LYS A 56 -3.19 -7.44 20.87
N SER A 57 -3.87 -6.33 21.16
CA SER A 57 -3.33 -4.97 21.05
C SER A 57 -2.11 -4.75 21.95
N PHE A 58 -2.06 -5.42 23.12
CA PHE A 58 -0.88 -5.42 24.00
C PHE A 58 0.31 -6.14 23.34
N LEU A 59 0.08 -7.29 22.68
CA LEU A 59 1.12 -7.98 21.91
C LEU A 59 1.62 -7.11 20.74
N LEU A 60 0.70 -6.52 19.98
CA LEU A 60 1.03 -5.64 18.85
C LEU A 60 1.88 -4.45 19.28
N ASN A 61 1.69 -3.92 20.49
CA ASN A 61 2.53 -2.85 21.02
C ASN A 61 3.99 -3.27 21.24
N PHE A 62 4.30 -4.55 21.47
CA PHE A 62 5.69 -5.02 21.47
C PHE A 62 6.28 -5.10 20.06
N PHE A 63 5.48 -5.51 19.07
CA PHE A 63 5.91 -5.49 17.67
C PHE A 63 6.19 -4.07 17.21
N LEU A 64 5.29 -3.15 17.56
CA LEU A 64 5.45 -1.73 17.27
C LEU A 64 6.77 -1.18 17.87
N ARG A 65 7.05 -1.48 19.14
CA ARG A 65 8.30 -1.07 19.80
C ARG A 65 9.54 -1.65 19.11
N TYR A 66 9.49 -2.90 18.68
CA TYR A 66 10.61 -3.53 17.98
C TYR A 66 10.86 -2.89 16.61
N LEU A 67 9.79 -2.63 15.84
CA LEU A 67 9.90 -1.97 14.54
C LEU A 67 10.38 -0.52 14.67
N GLN A 68 9.87 0.23 15.65
CA GLN A 68 10.36 1.57 15.97
C GLN A 68 11.85 1.57 16.36
N TRP A 69 12.24 0.65 17.25
CA TRP A 69 13.64 0.50 17.65
C TRP A 69 14.56 0.18 16.47
N ARG A 70 14.12 -0.67 15.52
CA ARG A 70 14.85 -0.97 14.29
C ARG A 70 14.94 0.25 13.35
N ALA A 71 13.86 1.01 13.22
CA ALA A 71 13.80 2.19 12.35
C ALA A 71 14.66 3.35 12.87
N ASP A 72 14.67 3.58 14.18
CA ASP A 72 15.37 4.72 14.80
C ASP A 72 16.90 4.54 14.89
N GLY A 73 17.41 3.31 14.72
CA GLY A 73 18.85 2.99 14.71
C GLY A 73 19.63 3.33 16.00
N SER A 74 19.00 3.96 16.98
CA SER A 74 19.64 4.63 18.13
C SER A 74 19.62 3.83 19.42
N GLY A 75 19.08 2.61 19.42
CA GLY A 75 19.12 1.72 20.57
C GLY A 75 18.22 2.12 21.74
N HIS A 76 17.59 3.31 21.72
CA HIS A 76 16.78 3.83 22.82
C HIS A 76 15.30 3.46 22.67
N VAL A 77 14.88 2.40 23.37
CA VAL A 77 13.45 2.19 23.64
C VAL A 77 13.05 3.15 24.76
N SER A 78 12.27 4.19 24.45
CA SER A 78 11.78 5.10 25.48
C SER A 78 10.97 4.33 26.55
N PRO A 79 11.35 4.38 27.84
CA PRO A 79 10.75 3.56 28.89
C PRO A 79 9.27 3.86 29.17
N ASN A 80 8.76 5.02 28.71
CA ASN A 80 7.43 5.54 29.06
C ASN A 80 6.33 5.39 28.00
N ALA A 81 6.51 4.62 26.92
CA ALA A 81 5.53 4.57 25.83
C ALA A 81 4.92 3.16 25.65
N LEU A 82 3.89 2.81 26.41
CA LEU A 82 2.83 1.90 25.93
C LEU A 82 1.79 2.72 25.12
N LYS A 83 2.25 3.72 24.36
CA LYS A 83 1.45 4.48 23.40
C LYS A 83 1.55 3.75 22.07
N GLY A 84 0.43 3.23 21.59
CA GLY A 84 0.34 2.38 20.41
C GLY A 84 -1.13 2.08 20.14
N PHE A 85 -1.46 0.84 19.79
CA PHE A 85 -2.85 0.40 19.77
C PHE A 85 -3.47 0.54 21.17
N SER A 86 -4.69 1.08 21.25
CA SER A 86 -5.40 1.20 22.52
C SER A 86 -5.58 -0.20 23.11
N TRP A 87 -5.28 -0.32 24.40
CA TRP A 87 -5.58 -1.50 25.18
C TRP A 87 -5.93 -1.07 26.60
N ARG A 88 -6.98 -1.67 27.16
CA ARG A 88 -7.41 -1.43 28.55
C ARG A 88 -7.79 -2.74 29.21
N GLY A 89 -7.50 -2.90 30.49
CA GLY A 89 -8.10 -3.97 31.30
C GLY A 89 -9.62 -3.76 31.47
N GLY A 90 -10.37 -4.83 31.74
CA GLY A 90 -11.82 -4.80 31.98
C GLY A 90 -12.65 -5.65 31.00
N SER A 91 -13.97 -5.63 31.15
CA SER A 91 -14.91 -6.48 30.39
C SER A 91 -15.50 -5.84 29.13
N LYS A 92 -15.49 -4.50 29.00
CA LYS A 92 -16.11 -3.74 27.89
C LYS A 92 -15.23 -3.60 26.65
N ARG A 93 -15.75 -3.60 25.43
CA ARG A 93 -14.91 -3.65 24.20
C ARG A 93 -13.97 -2.45 24.08
N ASP A 94 -12.79 -2.66 23.49
CA ASP A 94 -11.79 -1.60 23.24
C ASP A 94 -11.54 -1.45 21.73
N THR A 95 -11.26 -2.56 21.04
CA THR A 95 -11.10 -2.62 19.57
C THR A 95 -12.42 -2.98 18.88
N ASN A 96 -12.87 -2.14 17.94
CA ASN A 96 -14.00 -2.39 17.02
C ASN A 96 -13.46 -2.30 15.58
N GLY A 97 -13.77 -3.33 14.78
CA GLY A 97 -13.37 -3.48 13.39
C GLY A 97 -11.90 -3.87 13.20
N ILE A 98 -11.29 -3.38 12.11
CA ILE A 98 -9.88 -3.62 11.78
C ILE A 98 -9.14 -2.28 11.84
N LEU A 99 -8.03 -2.26 12.58
CA LEU A 99 -7.15 -1.11 12.66
C LEU A 99 -5.79 -1.45 12.09
N ILE A 100 -5.20 -0.52 11.35
CA ILE A 100 -3.80 -0.58 10.91
C ILE A 100 -3.02 0.57 11.53
N TRP A 101 -1.71 0.40 11.67
CA TRP A 101 -0.85 1.51 12.06
C TRP A 101 -0.74 2.54 10.93
N SER A 102 -0.84 3.84 11.25
CA SER A 102 -0.88 4.92 10.25
C SER A 102 0.38 5.08 9.40
N GLU A 103 1.51 4.57 9.87
CA GLU A 103 2.81 4.73 9.21
C GLU A 103 3.44 3.34 8.97
N PRO A 104 3.41 2.82 7.73
CA PRO A 104 4.07 1.55 7.41
C PRO A 104 5.58 1.64 7.64
N PHE A 105 6.18 0.59 8.18
CA PHE A 105 7.62 0.55 8.43
C PHE A 105 8.36 0.07 7.19
N ILE A 106 9.38 0.80 6.73
CA ILE A 106 10.21 0.36 5.60
C ILE A 106 11.40 -0.43 6.16
N MET A 107 11.54 -1.67 5.70
CA MET A 107 12.64 -2.56 6.08
C MET A 107 13.33 -3.11 4.84
N LYS A 108 14.62 -3.43 4.97
CA LYS A 108 15.37 -4.10 3.90
C LYS A 108 15.36 -5.60 4.11
N ASP A 109 15.05 -6.36 3.07
CA ASP A 109 15.10 -7.82 3.08
C ASP A 109 16.55 -8.33 3.02
N LYS A 110 16.72 -9.66 3.01
CA LYS A 110 18.03 -10.31 2.89
C LYS A 110 18.79 -9.97 1.60
N ASN A 111 18.09 -9.55 0.55
CA ASN A 111 18.64 -9.16 -0.75
C ASN A 111 18.85 -7.64 -0.86
N GLY A 112 18.45 -6.87 0.15
CA GLY A 112 18.50 -5.40 0.16
C GLY A 112 17.28 -4.71 -0.44
N GLU A 113 16.24 -5.45 -0.83
CA GLU A 113 14.97 -4.92 -1.35
C GLU A 113 14.18 -4.24 -0.22
N GLU A 114 13.62 -3.05 -0.49
CA GLU A 114 12.79 -2.33 0.49
C GLU A 114 11.36 -2.89 0.51
N ILE A 115 10.92 -3.32 1.69
CA ILE A 115 9.60 -3.90 1.96
C ILE A 115 8.86 -2.99 2.95
N ALA A 116 7.58 -2.76 2.70
CA ALA A 116 6.68 -2.09 3.64
C ALA A 116 6.07 -3.11 4.62
N VAL A 117 6.17 -2.85 5.91
CA VAL A 117 5.65 -3.72 6.98
C VAL A 117 4.47 -3.03 7.65
N ILE A 118 3.31 -3.71 7.64
CA ILE A 118 2.06 -3.21 8.21
C ILE A 118 1.66 -4.06 9.41
N LEU A 119 1.34 -3.40 10.53
CA LEU A 119 0.72 -4.02 11.69
C LEU A 119 -0.79 -3.83 11.64
N MET A 120 -1.52 -4.93 11.83
CA MET A 120 -2.97 -4.96 11.81
C MET A 120 -3.53 -5.55 13.11
N ASP A 121 -4.32 -4.74 13.83
CA ASP A 121 -5.12 -5.17 14.97
C ASP A 121 -6.54 -5.47 14.52
N THR A 122 -7.09 -6.54 15.07
CA THR A 122 -8.44 -6.99 14.72
C THR A 122 -9.31 -7.00 15.95
N GLN A 123 -10.59 -6.76 15.73
CA GLN A 123 -11.59 -7.12 16.71
C GLN A 123 -11.48 -8.62 17.03
N GLY A 124 -11.62 -8.96 18.31
CA GLY A 124 -11.60 -10.37 18.73
C GLY A 124 -12.97 -10.84 19.13
N THR A 125 -13.41 -11.97 18.58
CA THR A 125 -14.44 -12.86 19.16
C THR A 125 -14.65 -14.20 18.44
N PHE A 126 -13.89 -14.60 17.42
CA PHE A 126 -14.35 -15.62 16.46
C PHE A 126 -15.60 -15.12 15.71
N ASP A 127 -15.54 -13.93 15.11
CA ASP A 127 -16.48 -13.69 14.03
C ASP A 127 -16.07 -14.60 12.87
N SER A 128 -17.05 -15.25 12.29
CA SER A 128 -16.90 -16.07 11.10
C SER A 128 -16.71 -15.20 9.85
N GLN A 129 -16.83 -13.87 9.96
CA GLN A 129 -17.06 -12.91 8.86
C GLN A 129 -15.83 -12.01 8.55
N SER A 130 -14.67 -12.24 9.16
CA SER A 130 -13.53 -11.31 9.11
C SER A 130 -12.52 -11.63 8.01
N THR A 131 -12.29 -10.63 7.14
CA THR A 131 -11.34 -10.63 6.02
C THR A 131 -9.86 -10.55 6.39
N VAL A 132 -9.55 -10.40 7.67
CA VAL A 132 -8.17 -10.17 8.14
C VAL A 132 -7.23 -11.30 7.73
N LYS A 133 -7.72 -12.54 7.74
CA LYS A 133 -6.90 -13.72 7.43
C LYS A 133 -6.41 -13.73 5.99
N ASP A 134 -7.24 -13.30 5.05
CA ASP A 134 -6.93 -13.31 3.62
C ASP A 134 -5.92 -12.21 3.26
N CYS A 135 -5.94 -11.08 3.98
CA CYS A 135 -5.02 -9.97 3.76
C CYS A 135 -3.68 -10.09 4.53
N ALA A 136 -3.61 -10.92 5.58
CA ALA A 136 -2.39 -11.09 6.37
C ALA A 136 -1.35 -11.99 5.67
N THR A 137 -0.05 -11.67 5.83
CA THR A 137 1.08 -12.53 5.45
C THR A 137 1.42 -13.49 6.58
N ILE A 138 1.54 -12.94 7.79
CA ILE A 138 1.70 -13.69 9.03
C ILE A 138 0.44 -13.45 9.85
N PHE A 139 -0.32 -14.52 10.03
CA PHE A 139 -1.52 -14.52 10.85
C PHE A 139 -1.23 -15.16 12.20
N ILE A 140 -1.24 -14.35 13.25
CA ILE A 140 -1.03 -14.80 14.63
C ILE A 140 -2.38 -15.09 15.25
N TYR A 141 -2.64 -16.38 15.46
CA TYR A 141 -3.84 -16.87 16.10
C TYR A 141 -3.63 -16.99 17.61
N ASN A 142 -4.07 -15.96 18.32
CA ASN A 142 -3.85 -15.76 19.74
C ASN A 142 -4.93 -16.48 20.57
N LEU A 143 -4.54 -17.59 21.18
CA LEU A 143 -5.39 -18.51 21.95
C LEU A 143 -5.03 -18.51 23.42
N LEU A 144 -5.99 -18.79 24.29
CA LEU A 144 -5.78 -18.87 25.74
C LEU A 144 -5.70 -20.33 26.20
N HIS A 145 -4.72 -20.63 27.04
CA HIS A 145 -4.43 -21.90 27.71
C HIS A 145 -4.09 -23.08 26.81
N ASN A 146 -4.86 -23.36 25.75
CA ASN A 146 -4.66 -24.54 24.91
C ASN A 146 -5.26 -24.36 23.50
N ILE A 147 -4.92 -25.28 22.61
CA ILE A 147 -5.55 -25.45 21.29
C ILE A 147 -6.69 -26.48 21.45
N GLN A 148 -7.92 -26.04 21.30
CA GLN A 148 -9.14 -26.85 21.40
C GLN A 148 -9.73 -27.12 20.01
N GLU A 149 -10.64 -28.09 19.88
CA GLU A 149 -11.21 -28.47 18.58
C GLU A 149 -12.06 -27.35 17.96
N ASP A 150 -12.80 -26.59 18.78
CA ASP A 150 -13.56 -25.42 18.34
C ASP A 150 -12.65 -24.34 17.73
N HIS A 151 -11.45 -24.14 18.32
CA HIS A 151 -10.45 -23.23 17.75
C HIS A 151 -10.02 -23.66 16.33
N LEU A 152 -9.94 -24.97 16.07
CA LEU A 152 -9.62 -25.52 14.75
C LEU A 152 -10.82 -25.43 13.81
N GLN A 153 -12.04 -25.69 14.29
CA GLN A 153 -13.27 -25.56 13.50
C GLN A 153 -13.49 -24.13 13.00
N HIS A 154 -13.12 -23.11 13.78
CA HIS A 154 -13.13 -21.72 13.31
C HIS A 154 -12.15 -21.44 12.16
N LEU A 155 -11.19 -22.33 11.89
CA LEU A 155 -10.33 -22.26 10.70
C LEU A 155 -10.96 -22.97 9.48
N GLN A 156 -12.01 -23.77 9.66
CA GLN A 156 -12.62 -24.61 8.62
C GLN A 156 -13.13 -23.82 7.42
N MET A 157 -13.82 -22.70 7.65
CA MET A 157 -14.35 -21.86 6.58
C MET A 157 -13.24 -21.40 5.61
N PHE A 158 -12.10 -21.02 6.17
CA PHE A 158 -10.94 -20.58 5.39
C PHE A 158 -10.31 -21.74 4.63
N THR A 159 -10.37 -22.95 5.18
CA THR A 159 -9.87 -24.13 4.49
C THR A 159 -10.74 -24.59 3.32
N GLU A 160 -12.06 -24.36 3.39
CA GLU A 160 -12.95 -24.62 2.25
C GLU A 160 -12.72 -23.64 1.10
N TYR A 161 -12.52 -22.36 1.41
CA TYR A 161 -12.02 -21.38 0.43
C TYR A 161 -10.66 -21.80 -0.13
N GLY A 162 -9.73 -22.17 0.76
CA GLY A 162 -8.41 -22.58 0.37
C GLY A 162 -8.41 -23.79 -0.57
N ARG A 163 -9.31 -24.75 -0.35
CA ARG A 163 -9.50 -25.90 -1.25
C ARG A 163 -9.89 -25.44 -2.66
N LEU A 164 -10.87 -24.55 -2.79
CA LEU A 164 -11.28 -24.04 -4.11
C LEU A 164 -10.16 -23.25 -4.80
N ALA A 165 -9.42 -22.45 -4.04
CA ALA A 165 -8.27 -21.70 -4.58
C ALA A 165 -7.16 -22.63 -5.10
N MET A 166 -7.01 -23.82 -4.49
CA MET A 166 -6.07 -24.84 -4.93
C MET A 166 -6.56 -25.66 -6.14
N GLU A 167 -7.84 -25.59 -6.52
CA GLU A 167 -8.33 -26.24 -7.75
C GLU A 167 -7.87 -25.47 -9.00
N ASP A 168 -7.77 -24.14 -8.89
CA ASP A 168 -7.36 -23.24 -9.98
C ASP A 168 -5.85 -22.91 -9.98
N SER A 169 -5.12 -23.29 -8.92
CA SER A 169 -3.70 -22.98 -8.75
C SER A 169 -2.97 -24.04 -7.93
N ASP A 170 -1.75 -24.38 -8.34
CA ASP A 170 -0.88 -25.28 -7.58
C ASP A 170 -0.29 -24.61 -6.31
N CYS A 171 -0.52 -23.31 -6.12
CA CYS A 171 0.00 -22.56 -4.98
C CYS A 171 -0.94 -22.66 -3.77
N LYS A 172 -0.36 -22.70 -2.57
CA LYS A 172 -1.16 -22.63 -1.34
C LYS A 172 -1.77 -21.23 -1.19
N PRO A 173 -3.03 -21.13 -0.71
CA PRO A 173 -3.77 -19.88 -0.62
C PRO A 173 -3.26 -18.95 0.49
N PHE A 174 -2.70 -19.51 1.56
CA PHE A 174 -2.19 -18.76 2.71
C PHE A 174 -0.73 -19.08 3.01
N GLN A 175 -0.03 -18.10 3.55
CA GLN A 175 1.41 -18.19 3.79
C GLN A 175 1.71 -18.72 5.20
N SER A 176 1.62 -17.87 6.23
CA SER A 176 2.03 -18.27 7.59
C SER A 176 0.91 -18.16 8.62
N LEU A 177 0.64 -19.29 9.28
CA LEU A 177 -0.22 -19.39 10.45
C LEU A 177 0.62 -19.66 11.70
N GLN A 178 0.62 -18.71 12.63
CA GLN A 178 1.30 -18.81 13.91
C GLN A 178 0.27 -18.98 15.03
N PHE A 179 0.17 -20.17 15.60
CA PHE A 179 -0.53 -20.36 16.86
C PHE A 179 0.29 -19.70 17.97
N LEU A 180 -0.35 -18.87 18.78
CA LEU A 180 0.22 -18.31 19.99
C LEU A 180 -0.65 -18.74 21.16
N VAL A 181 -0.18 -19.70 21.94
CA VAL A 181 -0.88 -20.22 23.11
C VAL A 181 -0.41 -19.46 24.34
N ARG A 182 -1.32 -18.67 24.88
CA ARG A 182 -1.12 -17.76 26.01
C ARG A 182 -1.40 -18.50 27.31
N ASP A 183 -0.70 -18.11 28.37
CA ASP A 183 -0.92 -18.67 29.70
C ASP A 183 -0.84 -20.21 29.69
N TRP A 184 0.18 -20.73 29.01
CA TRP A 184 0.44 -22.17 28.97
C TRP A 184 0.84 -22.64 30.37
N SER A 185 0.08 -23.60 30.90
CA SER A 185 0.19 -24.03 32.31
C SER A 185 0.97 -25.33 32.51
N PHE A 186 1.40 -25.99 31.42
CA PHE A 186 1.98 -27.34 31.47
C PHE A 186 3.41 -27.38 30.89
N PRO A 187 4.36 -26.58 31.42
CA PRO A 187 5.73 -26.53 30.90
C PRO A 187 6.48 -27.87 31.03
N TYR A 188 6.02 -28.75 31.92
CA TYR A 188 6.56 -30.10 32.12
C TYR A 188 6.15 -31.09 31.01
N GLU A 189 5.03 -30.85 30.31
CA GLU A 189 4.62 -31.63 29.13
C GLU A 189 5.28 -31.08 27.86
N ALA A 190 5.23 -29.76 27.70
CA ALA A 190 5.87 -29.05 26.60
C ALA A 190 6.45 -27.72 27.09
N GLU A 191 7.74 -27.52 26.86
CA GLU A 191 8.47 -26.32 27.26
C GLU A 191 7.96 -25.06 26.54
N PHE A 192 8.19 -23.90 27.14
CA PHE A 192 7.84 -22.62 26.52
C PHE A 192 8.64 -22.38 25.22
N GLY A 193 8.05 -21.59 24.32
CA GLY A 193 8.64 -21.22 23.05
C GLY A 193 8.19 -22.08 21.87
N TYR A 194 8.98 -22.07 20.80
CA TYR A 194 8.65 -22.71 19.53
C TYR A 194 8.75 -24.25 19.56
N GLN A 195 9.73 -24.80 20.28
CA GLN A 195 9.98 -26.25 20.25
C GLN A 195 8.86 -27.04 20.93
N GLY A 196 8.49 -26.66 22.15
CA GLY A 196 7.32 -27.25 22.82
C GLY A 196 6.01 -26.91 22.10
N GLY A 197 5.87 -25.69 21.58
CA GLY A 197 4.70 -25.30 20.80
C GLY A 197 4.47 -26.17 19.57
N GLN A 198 5.51 -26.41 18.79
CA GLN A 198 5.42 -27.27 17.60
C GLN A 198 5.03 -28.70 17.96
N ARG A 199 5.56 -29.25 19.06
CA ARG A 199 5.19 -30.59 19.55
C ARG A 199 3.70 -30.68 19.87
N ILE A 200 3.17 -29.73 20.63
CA ILE A 200 1.73 -29.67 20.96
C ILE A 200 0.90 -29.51 19.68
N LEU A 201 1.31 -28.65 18.76
CA LEU A 201 0.59 -28.43 17.52
C LEU A 201 0.54 -29.69 16.64
N ASP A 202 1.67 -30.39 16.51
CA ASP A 202 1.77 -31.61 15.71
C ASP A 202 0.89 -32.72 16.27
N GLU A 203 0.83 -32.87 17.58
CA GLU A 203 -0.09 -33.78 18.26
C GLU A 203 -1.56 -33.41 18.02
N ARG A 204 -1.91 -32.12 18.13
CA ARG A 204 -3.30 -31.65 17.95
C ARG A 204 -3.78 -31.77 16.50
N LEU A 205 -2.89 -31.53 15.54
CA LEU A 205 -3.14 -31.67 14.11
C LEU A 205 -2.87 -33.07 13.55
N GLN A 206 -2.55 -34.04 14.41
CA GLN A 206 -2.35 -35.42 13.98
C GLN A 206 -3.66 -36.02 13.47
N VAL A 207 -3.64 -36.50 12.22
CA VAL A 207 -4.75 -37.23 11.64
C VAL A 207 -4.70 -38.68 12.13
N SER A 208 -5.81 -39.15 12.70
CA SER A 208 -5.96 -40.53 13.16
C SER A 208 -7.21 -41.16 12.57
N ALA A 209 -7.12 -42.42 12.14
CA ALA A 209 -8.25 -43.19 11.63
C ALA A 209 -9.38 -43.39 12.66
N LYS A 210 -9.11 -43.15 13.96
CA LYS A 210 -10.11 -43.20 15.03
C LYS A 210 -10.96 -41.92 15.14
N GLN A 211 -10.54 -40.82 14.49
CA GLN A 211 -11.27 -39.56 14.51
C GLN A 211 -12.47 -39.60 13.55
N HIS A 212 -13.48 -38.78 13.81
CA HIS A 212 -14.59 -38.58 12.87
C HIS A 212 -14.05 -38.06 11.51
N PRO A 213 -14.59 -38.49 10.35
CA PRO A 213 -14.08 -38.08 9.04
C PRO A 213 -13.96 -36.57 8.85
N GLU A 214 -14.92 -35.80 9.38
CA GLU A 214 -14.90 -34.33 9.34
C GLU A 214 -13.69 -33.72 10.05
N LEU A 215 -13.30 -34.29 11.20
CA LEU A 215 -12.13 -33.84 11.97
C LEU A 215 -10.81 -34.21 11.28
N GLN A 216 -10.79 -35.31 10.52
CA GLN A 216 -9.65 -35.70 9.70
C GLN A 216 -9.49 -34.73 8.52
N GLN A 217 -10.58 -34.43 7.81
CA GLN A 217 -10.61 -33.48 6.70
C GLN A 217 -10.17 -32.09 7.14
N LEU A 218 -10.68 -31.58 8.26
CA LEU A 218 -10.28 -30.29 8.82
C LEU A 218 -8.76 -30.20 9.02
N ARG A 219 -8.15 -31.21 9.65
CA ARG A 219 -6.70 -31.25 9.91
C ARG A 219 -5.89 -31.33 8.61
N MET A 220 -6.33 -32.14 7.66
CA MET A 220 -5.70 -32.23 6.33
C MET A 220 -5.76 -30.89 5.61
N HIS A 221 -6.92 -30.23 5.60
CA HIS A 221 -7.08 -28.96 4.90
C HIS A 221 -6.30 -27.83 5.58
N ILE A 222 -6.24 -27.76 6.92
CA ILE A 222 -5.39 -26.78 7.61
C ILE A 222 -3.94 -26.93 7.13
N ARG A 223 -3.41 -28.16 7.03
CA ARG A 223 -2.05 -28.41 6.53
C ARG A 223 -1.87 -28.11 5.04
N SER A 224 -2.91 -28.29 4.22
CA SER A 224 -2.84 -28.01 2.78
C SER A 224 -2.94 -26.51 2.48
N CYS A 225 -3.68 -25.73 3.28
CA CYS A 225 -3.98 -24.33 2.98
C CYS A 225 -2.86 -23.34 3.37
N PHE A 226 -2.01 -23.68 4.34
CA PHE A 226 -0.93 -22.80 4.81
C PHE A 226 0.45 -23.33 4.42
N GLU A 227 1.33 -22.48 3.89
CA GLU A 227 2.72 -22.84 3.60
C GLU A 227 3.48 -23.21 4.87
N ASN A 228 3.35 -22.39 5.90
CA ASN A 228 4.03 -22.55 7.17
C ASN A 228 3.03 -22.49 8.32
N ILE A 229 3.01 -23.53 9.15
CA ILE A 229 2.23 -23.56 10.38
C ILE A 229 3.21 -23.76 11.53
N SER A 230 3.16 -22.86 12.51
CA SER A 230 4.01 -22.93 13.69
C SER A 230 3.24 -22.60 14.95
N CYS A 231 3.77 -22.98 16.10
CA CYS A 231 3.15 -22.72 17.39
C CYS A 231 4.19 -22.21 18.40
N PHE A 232 3.81 -21.21 19.19
CA PHE A 232 4.62 -20.64 20.25
C PHE A 232 3.84 -20.69 21.56
N LEU A 233 4.41 -21.33 22.59
CA LEU A 233 3.83 -21.37 23.93
C LEU A 233 4.44 -20.26 24.76
N ILE A 234 3.62 -19.44 25.39
CA ILE A 234 4.09 -18.36 26.25
C ILE A 234 3.50 -18.46 27.65
N VAL A 235 4.34 -18.11 28.63
CA VAL A 235 3.96 -17.99 30.04
C VAL A 235 2.90 -16.91 30.23
N ARG A 236 2.31 -16.89 31.43
CA ARG A 236 1.20 -16.05 31.82
C ARG A 236 1.43 -14.57 31.49
N PHE A 237 0.48 -13.98 30.79
CA PHE A 237 0.52 -12.58 30.37
C PHE A 237 0.03 -11.65 31.49
N ARG A 238 0.87 -11.41 32.50
CA ARG A 238 0.58 -10.39 33.53
C ARG A 238 1.30 -9.07 33.22
N SER A 239 0.68 -7.98 33.63
CA SER A 239 1.19 -6.61 33.49
C SER A 239 2.47 -6.35 34.27
N ASP A 240 2.74 -7.15 35.30
CA ASP A 240 4.03 -7.20 35.97
C ASP A 240 4.92 -8.13 35.13
N ILE A 241 5.78 -7.50 34.35
CA ILE A 241 6.52 -8.15 33.26
C ILE A 241 7.55 -9.12 33.86
N GLU A 242 7.12 -10.36 34.15
CA GLU A 242 7.98 -11.43 34.65
C GLU A 242 9.21 -11.61 33.74
N PRO A 243 10.41 -11.81 34.29
CA PRO A 243 11.63 -11.94 33.49
C PRO A 243 11.54 -13.03 32.42
N GLU A 244 10.87 -14.14 32.74
CA GLU A 244 10.65 -15.26 31.82
C GLU A 244 9.77 -14.85 30.63
N PHE A 245 8.72 -14.06 30.86
CA PHE A 245 7.89 -13.50 29.80
C PHE A 245 8.69 -12.60 28.85
N GLN A 246 9.58 -11.77 29.40
CA GLN A 246 10.47 -10.93 28.57
C GLN A 246 11.42 -11.76 27.72
N GLN A 247 11.98 -12.83 28.29
CA GLN A 247 12.87 -13.72 27.56
C GLN A 247 12.14 -14.38 26.38
N GLN A 248 10.90 -14.85 26.59
CA GLN A 248 10.10 -15.43 25.51
C GLN A 248 9.77 -14.41 24.41
N LEU A 249 9.42 -13.17 24.77
CA LEU A 249 9.21 -12.10 23.78
C LEU A 249 10.48 -11.76 23.01
N ARG A 250 11.65 -11.75 23.65
CA ARG A 250 12.94 -11.52 22.98
C ARG A 250 13.29 -12.61 21.96
N VAL A 251 12.70 -13.80 22.07
CA VAL A 251 12.83 -14.87 21.08
C VAL A 251 11.78 -14.73 19.97
N MET A 252 10.51 -14.55 20.35
CA MET A 252 9.40 -14.55 19.40
C MET A 252 9.39 -13.32 18.47
N VAL A 253 9.56 -12.12 19.04
CA VAL A 253 9.40 -10.87 18.27
C VAL A 253 10.42 -10.78 17.12
N PRO A 254 11.73 -11.01 17.33
CA PRO A 254 12.68 -11.02 16.22
C PRO A 254 12.42 -12.17 15.24
N ARG A 255 11.95 -13.34 15.71
CA ARG A 255 11.65 -14.45 14.79
C ARG A 255 10.58 -14.08 13.76
N ILE A 256 9.58 -13.30 14.16
CA ILE A 256 8.47 -12.85 13.31
C ILE A 256 8.85 -11.61 12.48
N LEU A 257 9.60 -10.66 13.06
CA LEU A 257 9.79 -9.31 12.50
C LEU A 257 11.20 -9.02 11.99
N ASP A 258 12.16 -9.93 12.16
CA ASP A 258 13.50 -9.70 11.62
C ASP A 258 13.47 -9.66 10.09
N SER A 259 14.21 -8.72 9.51
CA SER A 259 14.37 -8.49 8.07
C SER A 259 14.65 -9.76 7.27
N CYS A 260 15.39 -10.70 7.85
CA CYS A 260 15.74 -11.95 7.16
C CYS A 260 14.58 -12.95 7.10
N ASN A 261 13.57 -12.80 7.96
CA ASN A 261 12.43 -13.71 8.11
C ASN A 261 11.11 -13.11 7.62
N LEU A 262 11.09 -11.83 7.23
CA LEU A 262 9.88 -11.18 6.73
C LEU A 262 9.45 -11.80 5.41
N ALA A 263 8.35 -12.55 5.45
CA ALA A 263 7.66 -13.01 4.25
C ALA A 263 6.87 -11.83 3.65
N MET A 264 7.03 -11.62 2.34
CA MET A 264 6.20 -10.69 1.57
C MET A 264 4.85 -11.34 1.31
N LYS A 265 3.78 -10.54 1.30
CA LYS A 265 2.44 -11.02 0.95
C LYS A 265 2.46 -11.56 -0.47
N GLU A 266 1.98 -12.79 -0.61
CA GLU A 266 1.86 -13.48 -1.89
C GLU A 266 0.43 -13.92 -2.11
N ILE A 267 -0.10 -13.68 -3.31
CA ILE A 267 -1.40 -14.17 -3.75
C ILE A 267 -1.19 -14.79 -5.12
N ASN A 268 -1.52 -16.08 -5.26
CA ASN A 268 -1.35 -16.85 -6.48
C ASN A 268 0.08 -16.89 -7.06
N GLY A 269 1.11 -16.94 -6.22
CA GLY A 269 2.50 -16.88 -6.73
C GLY A 269 3.04 -15.46 -6.94
N HIS A 270 2.19 -14.43 -6.82
CA HIS A 270 2.56 -13.05 -7.08
C HIS A 270 2.76 -12.26 -5.79
N LYS A 271 3.94 -11.65 -5.64
CA LYS A 271 4.25 -10.76 -4.50
C LYS A 271 3.47 -9.46 -4.62
N VAL A 272 2.67 -9.15 -3.62
CA VAL A 272 1.73 -8.03 -3.61
C VAL A 272 2.42 -6.73 -3.17
N THR A 273 2.10 -5.61 -3.82
CA THR A 273 2.52 -4.25 -3.40
C THR A 273 1.49 -3.59 -2.48
N CYS A 274 1.85 -2.48 -1.81
CA CYS A 274 0.87 -1.71 -1.04
C CYS A 274 -0.30 -1.21 -1.89
N ARG A 275 -0.03 -0.77 -3.13
CA ARG A 275 -1.06 -0.35 -4.09
C ARG A 275 -2.02 -1.48 -4.44
N GLU A 276 -1.47 -2.66 -4.74
CA GLU A 276 -2.27 -3.84 -5.07
C GLU A 276 -3.10 -4.32 -3.87
N LEU A 277 -2.54 -4.25 -2.66
CA LEU A 277 -3.21 -4.63 -1.41
C LEU A 277 -4.51 -3.83 -1.18
N VAL A 278 -4.56 -2.56 -1.58
CA VAL A 278 -5.79 -1.74 -1.50
C VAL A 278 -6.92 -2.35 -2.32
N GLU A 279 -6.64 -2.83 -3.52
CA GLU A 279 -7.65 -3.43 -4.41
C GLU A 279 -8.17 -4.76 -3.84
N TYR A 280 -7.30 -5.56 -3.22
CA TYR A 280 -7.73 -6.75 -2.47
C TYR A 280 -8.66 -6.40 -1.31
N PHE A 281 -8.36 -5.35 -0.53
CA PHE A 281 -9.25 -4.89 0.53
C PHE A 281 -10.62 -4.47 0.01
N LYS A 282 -10.66 -3.67 -1.07
CA LYS A 282 -11.92 -3.21 -1.69
C LYS A 282 -12.76 -4.38 -2.18
N ALA A 283 -12.15 -5.31 -2.90
CA ALA A 283 -12.83 -6.47 -3.45
C ALA A 283 -13.36 -7.40 -2.34
N TYR A 284 -12.55 -7.74 -1.34
CA TYR A 284 -13.00 -8.59 -0.24
C TYR A 284 -14.12 -7.92 0.58
N MET A 285 -13.98 -6.64 0.92
CA MET A 285 -15.01 -5.95 1.69
C MET A 285 -16.37 -5.92 0.99
N LYS A 286 -16.40 -5.81 -0.33
CA LYS A 286 -17.64 -5.86 -1.11
C LYS A 286 -18.41 -7.18 -0.95
N ILE A 287 -17.72 -8.31 -0.76
CA ILE A 287 -18.36 -9.61 -0.57
C ILE A 287 -18.88 -9.78 0.87
N PHE A 288 -18.13 -9.23 1.84
CA PHE A 288 -18.45 -9.34 3.26
C PHE A 288 -19.43 -8.24 3.75
N GLN A 289 -19.92 -7.38 2.86
CA GLN A 289 -21.00 -6.43 3.13
C GLN A 289 -22.38 -7.09 3.26
N GLY A 290 -22.53 -8.34 2.82
CA GLY A 290 -23.76 -9.12 2.99
C GLY A 290 -24.00 -9.60 4.43
N GLN A 291 -25.25 -9.96 4.75
CA GLN A 291 -25.60 -10.51 6.07
C GLN A 291 -25.07 -11.94 6.27
N ASP A 292 -25.00 -12.71 5.18
CA ASP A 292 -24.52 -14.08 5.19
C ASP A 292 -23.03 -14.16 4.89
N LEU A 293 -22.41 -15.20 5.42
CA LEU A 293 -21.05 -15.55 5.06
C LEU A 293 -20.97 -15.83 3.56
N PRO A 294 -20.01 -15.21 2.85
CA PRO A 294 -19.91 -15.41 1.42
C PRO A 294 -19.58 -16.87 1.12
N GLU A 295 -20.20 -17.41 0.08
CA GLU A 295 -19.83 -18.73 -0.40
C GLU A 295 -18.34 -18.75 -0.81
N PRO A 296 -17.61 -19.83 -0.54
CA PRO A 296 -16.21 -19.97 -0.93
C PRO A 296 -15.94 -19.64 -2.42
N LYS A 297 -16.89 -19.95 -3.30
CA LYS A 297 -16.82 -19.61 -4.73
C LYS A 297 -16.85 -18.10 -4.99
N SER A 298 -17.65 -17.35 -4.23
CA SER A 298 -17.69 -15.89 -4.34
C SER A 298 -16.37 -15.26 -3.87
N MET A 299 -15.74 -15.81 -2.82
CA MET A 299 -14.41 -15.38 -2.38
C MET A 299 -13.32 -15.63 -3.45
N LEU A 300 -13.39 -16.76 -4.16
CA LEU A 300 -12.48 -17.06 -5.27
C LEU A 300 -12.65 -16.06 -6.42
N MET A 301 -13.90 -15.83 -6.84
CA MET A 301 -14.21 -14.88 -7.91
C MET A 301 -13.75 -13.46 -7.58
N ALA A 302 -13.97 -13.02 -6.34
CA ALA A 302 -13.50 -11.71 -5.91
C ALA A 302 -11.97 -11.62 -5.79
N THR A 303 -11.29 -12.70 -5.46
CA THR A 303 -9.82 -12.75 -5.51
C THR A 303 -9.33 -12.59 -6.95
N ALA A 304 -10.01 -13.22 -7.91
CA ALA A 304 -9.71 -13.06 -9.33
C ALA A 304 -9.99 -11.63 -9.81
N GLU A 305 -11.13 -11.04 -9.44
CA GLU A 305 -11.46 -9.64 -9.72
C GLU A 305 -10.40 -8.69 -9.13
N ALA A 306 -10.05 -8.86 -7.85
CA ALA A 306 -9.05 -8.06 -7.15
C ALA A 306 -7.67 -8.15 -7.81
N ASN A 307 -7.26 -9.35 -8.20
CA ASN A 307 -5.96 -9.59 -8.81
C ASN A 307 -5.86 -8.94 -10.20
N ASN A 308 -6.95 -8.93 -10.97
CA ASN A 308 -7.03 -8.18 -12.22
C ASN A 308 -7.03 -6.65 -11.99
N LEU A 309 -7.82 -6.15 -11.03
CA LEU A 309 -7.84 -4.73 -10.66
C LEU A 309 -6.48 -4.23 -10.15
N ALA A 310 -5.80 -5.03 -9.33
CA ALA A 310 -4.45 -4.80 -8.86
C ALA A 310 -3.46 -4.67 -10.03
N ALA A 311 -3.56 -5.56 -11.03
CA ALA A 311 -2.74 -5.48 -12.25
C ALA A 311 -3.04 -4.22 -13.08
N VAL A 312 -4.31 -3.81 -13.21
CA VAL A 312 -4.69 -2.54 -13.86
C VAL A 312 -4.09 -1.35 -13.11
N ALA A 313 -4.23 -1.30 -11.78
CA ALA A 313 -3.71 -0.21 -10.96
C ALA A 313 -2.18 -0.09 -11.05
N SER A 314 -1.47 -1.21 -11.07
CA SER A 314 -0.01 -1.26 -11.25
C SER A 314 0.41 -0.78 -12.64
N ALA A 315 -0.19 -1.31 -13.70
CA ALA A 315 0.10 -0.92 -15.08
C ALA A 315 -0.22 0.57 -15.35
N ARG A 316 -1.32 1.08 -14.80
CA ARG A 316 -1.66 2.49 -14.88
C ARG A 316 -0.65 3.38 -14.14
N ALA A 317 -0.22 2.98 -12.95
CA ALA A 317 0.79 3.72 -12.20
C ALA A 317 2.13 3.77 -12.95
N LEU A 318 2.52 2.68 -13.62
CA LEU A 318 3.68 2.64 -14.51
C LEU A 318 3.57 3.68 -15.62
N TYR A 319 2.45 3.67 -16.38
CA TYR A 319 2.19 4.65 -17.43
C TYR A 319 2.26 6.09 -16.93
N GLN A 320 1.60 6.39 -15.80
CA GLN A 320 1.57 7.73 -15.23
C GLN A 320 2.97 8.22 -14.82
N ARG A 321 3.78 7.33 -14.24
CA ARG A 321 5.16 7.63 -13.84
C ARG A 321 6.04 7.93 -15.05
N GLU A 322 6.01 7.06 -16.07
CA GLU A 322 6.80 7.26 -17.29
C GLU A 322 6.38 8.55 -18.03
N MET A 323 5.08 8.81 -18.13
CA MET A 323 4.59 10.06 -18.71
C MET A 323 4.98 11.30 -17.92
N GLU A 324 4.97 11.25 -16.58
CA GLU A 324 5.43 12.36 -15.73
C GLU A 324 6.95 12.59 -15.87
N GLU A 325 7.75 11.53 -15.99
CA GLU A 325 9.19 11.64 -16.25
C GLU A 325 9.50 12.29 -17.62
N ILE A 326 8.64 12.09 -18.61
CA ILE A 326 8.81 12.62 -19.97
C ILE A 326 8.25 14.05 -20.09
N CYS A 327 7.01 14.27 -19.64
CA CYS A 327 6.27 15.51 -19.89
C CYS A 327 5.76 16.23 -18.64
N GLY A 328 6.18 15.80 -17.45
CA GLY A 328 5.82 16.39 -16.14
C GLY A 328 6.27 17.84 -15.96
N GLY A 329 5.84 18.49 -14.89
CA GLY A 329 5.96 19.96 -14.72
C GLY A 329 7.37 20.54 -14.95
N ASP A 330 8.40 19.82 -14.52
CA ASP A 330 9.80 20.25 -14.56
C ASP A 330 10.51 19.95 -15.89
N THR A 331 9.88 19.20 -16.79
CA THR A 331 10.48 18.81 -18.08
C THR A 331 10.25 19.87 -19.16
N PRO A 332 11.15 20.01 -20.15
CA PRO A 332 10.96 20.97 -21.24
C PRO A 332 9.74 20.64 -22.11
N TYR A 333 9.29 21.63 -22.89
CA TYR A 333 8.25 21.41 -23.90
C TYR A 333 8.72 20.39 -24.94
N MET A 334 7.84 19.45 -25.28
CA MET A 334 8.02 18.47 -26.35
C MET A 334 7.05 18.75 -27.50
N SER A 335 7.41 18.45 -28.75
CA SER A 335 6.47 18.61 -29.86
C SER A 335 5.29 17.62 -29.75
N THR A 336 4.13 17.96 -30.34
CA THR A 336 2.94 17.09 -30.27
C THR A 336 3.17 15.70 -30.85
N ASN A 337 4.00 15.60 -31.89
CA ASN A 337 4.28 14.31 -32.55
C ASN A 337 5.21 13.46 -31.67
N GLU A 338 6.29 14.04 -31.13
CA GLU A 338 7.19 13.33 -30.22
C GLU A 338 6.45 12.88 -28.95
N LEU A 339 5.58 13.73 -28.40
CA LEU A 339 4.77 13.38 -27.22
C LEU A 339 3.81 12.23 -27.52
N LEU A 340 3.24 12.19 -28.73
CA LEU A 340 2.37 11.09 -29.15
C LEU A 340 3.16 9.77 -29.29
N GLU A 341 4.37 9.81 -29.86
CA GLU A 341 5.25 8.64 -29.94
C GLU A 341 5.61 8.12 -28.55
N GLN A 342 6.00 9.02 -27.63
CA GLN A 342 6.29 8.65 -26.24
C GLN A 342 5.07 8.08 -25.52
N HIS A 343 3.88 8.66 -25.73
CA HIS A 343 2.63 8.13 -25.20
C HIS A 343 2.38 6.68 -25.66
N GLN A 344 2.58 6.39 -26.95
CA GLN A 344 2.40 5.03 -27.47
C GLN A 344 3.40 4.04 -26.88
N LEU A 345 4.65 4.46 -26.64
CA LEU A 345 5.65 3.62 -25.97
C LEU A 345 5.23 3.31 -24.53
N CYS A 346 4.90 4.32 -23.73
CA CYS A 346 4.45 4.13 -22.34
C CYS A 346 3.17 3.30 -22.27
N LYS A 347 2.22 3.50 -23.20
CA LYS A 347 0.99 2.68 -23.31
C LYS A 347 1.33 1.22 -23.56
N ASN A 348 2.22 0.94 -24.51
CA ASN A 348 2.65 -0.43 -24.82
C ASN A 348 3.37 -1.09 -23.64
N ASP A 349 4.19 -0.34 -22.91
CA ASP A 349 4.90 -0.83 -21.73
C ASP A 349 3.92 -1.16 -20.59
N ALA A 350 2.92 -0.31 -20.34
CA ALA A 350 1.85 -0.58 -19.39
C ALA A 350 0.98 -1.80 -19.77
N ILE A 351 0.61 -1.94 -21.05
CA ILE A 351 -0.13 -3.11 -21.55
C ILE A 351 0.72 -4.38 -21.40
N ARG A 352 2.02 -4.29 -21.68
CA ARG A 352 2.95 -5.41 -21.51
C ARG A 352 3.05 -5.82 -20.05
N GLU A 353 3.15 -4.87 -19.12
CA GLU A 353 3.14 -5.11 -17.69
C GLU A 353 1.85 -5.85 -17.28
N PHE A 354 0.68 -5.31 -17.67
CA PHE A 354 -0.60 -5.95 -17.38
C PHE A 354 -0.68 -7.39 -17.91
N ARG A 355 -0.25 -7.64 -19.15
CA ARG A 355 -0.30 -8.98 -19.76
C ARG A 355 0.64 -9.97 -19.09
N ASN A 356 1.84 -9.54 -18.72
CA ASN A 356 2.87 -10.38 -18.10
C ASN A 356 2.56 -10.72 -16.63
N THR A 357 1.78 -9.89 -15.93
CA THR A 357 1.35 -10.16 -14.57
C THR A 357 0.53 -11.45 -14.50
N ARG A 358 0.88 -12.35 -13.58
CA ARG A 358 0.14 -13.59 -13.34
C ARG A 358 -1.25 -13.26 -12.79
N LYS A 359 -2.30 -13.67 -13.51
CA LYS A 359 -3.69 -13.35 -13.19
C LYS A 359 -4.55 -14.61 -13.00
N MET A 360 -5.53 -14.55 -12.10
CA MET A 360 -6.58 -15.59 -11.94
C MET A 360 -7.75 -15.37 -12.93
N GLY A 361 -8.50 -16.43 -13.22
CA GLY A 361 -9.71 -16.38 -14.06
C GLY A 361 -9.49 -16.58 -15.57
N GLY A 362 -8.23 -16.75 -15.99
CA GLY A 362 -7.89 -17.00 -17.39
C GLY A 362 -7.86 -15.74 -18.28
N VAL A 363 -7.48 -15.93 -19.54
CA VAL A 363 -7.28 -14.82 -20.49
C VAL A 363 -8.61 -14.14 -20.82
N GLU A 364 -9.68 -14.90 -21.04
CA GLU A 364 -11.01 -14.37 -21.40
C GLU A 364 -11.55 -13.42 -20.32
N TYR A 365 -11.45 -13.79 -19.05
CA TYR A 365 -11.88 -12.94 -17.93
C TYR A 365 -11.00 -11.68 -17.78
N SER A 366 -9.73 -11.75 -18.20
CA SER A 366 -8.79 -10.62 -18.13
C SER A 366 -9.03 -9.56 -19.21
N VAL A 367 -9.72 -9.89 -20.31
CA VAL A 367 -9.91 -8.97 -21.46
C VAL A 367 -10.66 -7.70 -21.06
N GLN A 368 -11.74 -7.82 -20.31
CA GLN A 368 -12.53 -6.65 -19.85
C GLN A 368 -11.72 -5.67 -19.01
N PHE A 369 -10.72 -6.15 -18.26
CA PHE A 369 -9.84 -5.31 -17.45
C PHE A 369 -8.75 -4.65 -18.30
N LEU A 370 -8.31 -5.32 -19.37
CA LEU A 370 -7.40 -4.73 -20.35
C LEU A 370 -8.08 -3.58 -21.11
N GLU A 371 -9.32 -3.77 -21.57
CA GLU A 371 -10.10 -2.71 -22.21
C GLU A 371 -10.25 -1.50 -21.28
N ARG A 372 -10.58 -1.74 -20.01
CA ARG A 372 -10.65 -0.69 -18.99
C ARG A 372 -9.31 0.04 -18.77
N LEU A 373 -8.19 -0.69 -18.77
CA LEU A 373 -6.85 -0.08 -18.66
C LEU A 373 -6.57 0.83 -19.87
N GLU A 374 -6.91 0.38 -21.08
CA GLU A 374 -6.73 1.15 -22.31
C GLU A 374 -7.57 2.44 -22.27
N ASP A 375 -8.83 2.36 -21.87
CA ASP A 375 -9.73 3.51 -21.68
C ASP A 375 -9.19 4.51 -20.63
N GLU A 376 -8.65 4.02 -19.51
CA GLU A 376 -8.09 4.87 -18.46
C GLU A 376 -6.79 5.58 -18.91
N ILE A 377 -5.99 4.94 -19.77
CA ILE A 377 -4.76 5.48 -20.37
C ILE A 377 -5.07 6.51 -21.48
N GLU A 378 -6.22 6.42 -22.15
CA GLU A 378 -6.65 7.37 -23.19
C GLU A 378 -6.87 8.81 -22.68
N ASN A 379 -6.73 9.06 -21.37
CA ASN A 379 -6.61 10.40 -20.77
C ASN A 379 -5.35 11.19 -21.19
N TYR A 380 -4.75 10.88 -22.33
CA TYR A 380 -3.64 11.60 -22.98
C TYR A 380 -3.90 13.10 -23.15
N GLU A 381 -5.17 13.51 -23.31
CA GLU A 381 -5.52 14.93 -23.45
C GLU A 381 -5.02 15.79 -22.29
N SER A 382 -4.98 15.25 -21.07
CA SER A 382 -4.49 15.96 -19.89
C SER A 382 -3.00 16.31 -20.01
N TYR A 383 -2.18 15.33 -20.39
CA TYR A 383 -0.76 15.50 -20.66
C TYR A 383 -0.50 16.43 -21.86
N LEU A 384 -1.34 16.34 -22.91
CA LEU A 384 -1.26 17.23 -24.05
C LEU A 384 -1.51 18.69 -23.65
N LYS A 385 -2.55 18.95 -22.85
CA LYS A 385 -2.86 20.29 -22.33
C LYS A 385 -1.74 20.83 -21.44
N MET A 386 -1.21 20.00 -20.55
CA MET A 386 -0.08 20.36 -19.67
C MET A 386 1.17 20.74 -20.47
N ASN A 387 1.55 19.91 -21.45
CA ASN A 387 2.70 20.16 -22.30
C ASN A 387 2.51 21.43 -23.16
N ASN A 388 1.34 21.63 -23.76
CA ASN A 388 1.04 22.85 -24.52
C ASN A 388 1.08 24.13 -23.65
N GLY A 389 0.71 24.03 -22.37
CA GLY A 389 0.87 25.10 -21.39
C GLY A 389 2.31 25.60 -21.27
N LYS A 390 3.30 24.71 -21.33
CA LYS A 390 4.74 25.08 -21.25
C LYS A 390 5.18 25.96 -22.41
N ASN A 391 4.64 25.72 -23.62
CA ASN A 391 4.93 26.54 -24.79
C ASN A 391 4.37 27.97 -24.65
N LEU A 392 3.18 28.11 -24.05
CA LEU A 392 2.58 29.43 -23.77
C LEU A 392 3.46 30.27 -22.83
N PHE A 393 3.97 29.69 -21.75
CA PHE A 393 4.88 30.40 -20.83
C PHE A 393 6.19 30.78 -21.50
N LYS A 394 6.79 29.90 -22.31
CA LYS A 394 8.01 30.22 -23.07
C LYS A 394 7.74 31.32 -24.12
N SER A 395 6.58 31.27 -24.77
CA SER A 395 6.11 32.27 -25.74
C SER A 395 5.87 33.65 -25.13
N MET A 396 5.59 33.76 -23.83
CA MET A 396 5.34 35.03 -23.14
C MET A 396 6.61 35.71 -22.61
N ARG A 397 7.74 34.99 -22.55
CA ARG A 397 9.00 35.53 -22.02
C ARG A 397 9.58 36.65 -22.88
N THR A 398 9.59 36.48 -24.20
CA THR A 398 10.10 37.49 -25.15
C THR A 398 9.34 38.82 -25.05
N PRO A 399 8.00 38.87 -25.15
CA PRO A 399 7.28 40.13 -25.01
C PRO A 399 7.39 40.71 -23.60
N ALA A 400 7.45 39.90 -22.54
CA ALA A 400 7.64 40.40 -21.17
C ALA A 400 8.99 41.10 -20.98
N VAL A 401 10.08 40.56 -21.53
CA VAL A 401 11.42 41.18 -21.49
C VAL A 401 11.42 42.49 -22.30
N LEU A 402 10.83 42.49 -23.50
CA LEU A 402 10.74 43.69 -24.34
C LEU A 402 9.94 44.79 -23.65
N VAL A 403 8.78 44.48 -23.07
CA VAL A 403 7.97 45.46 -22.32
C VAL A 403 8.70 45.96 -21.06
N SER A 404 9.37 45.09 -20.32
CA SER A 404 10.16 45.50 -19.15
C SER A 404 11.30 46.44 -19.54
N LEU A 405 11.96 46.15 -20.67
CA LEU A 405 13.02 46.99 -21.21
C LEU A 405 12.46 48.35 -21.69
N MET A 406 11.28 48.38 -22.32
CA MET A 406 10.59 49.63 -22.68
C MET A 406 10.30 50.52 -21.46
N ILE A 407 9.84 49.92 -20.35
CA ILE A 407 9.55 50.67 -19.12
C ILE A 407 10.84 51.23 -18.51
N ALA A 408 11.90 50.43 -18.42
CA ALA A 408 13.19 50.87 -17.88
C ALA A 408 13.81 51.98 -18.74
N ASP A 409 13.77 51.83 -20.06
CA ASP A 409 14.27 52.80 -21.03
C ASP A 409 13.53 54.14 -20.94
N TYR A 410 12.20 54.11 -20.83
CA TYR A 410 11.37 55.30 -20.64
C TYR A 410 11.69 56.05 -19.33
N ILE A 411 11.89 55.33 -18.22
CA ILE A 411 12.28 55.93 -16.95
C ILE A 411 13.66 56.61 -17.06
N CYS A 412 14.63 55.96 -17.71
CA CYS A 412 15.96 56.53 -17.96
C CYS A 412 15.88 57.78 -18.85
N GLN A 413 15.01 57.78 -19.87
CA GLN A 413 14.78 58.91 -20.75
C GLN A 413 14.26 60.14 -19.97
N GLU A 414 13.20 59.98 -19.18
CA GLU A 414 12.61 61.05 -18.37
C GLU A 414 13.60 61.59 -17.32
N PHE A 415 14.40 60.71 -16.72
CA PHE A 415 15.47 61.12 -15.81
C PHE A 415 16.54 61.96 -16.51
N CYS A 416 16.99 61.55 -17.70
CA CYS A 416 17.97 62.32 -18.47
C CYS A 416 17.42 63.69 -18.91
N GLN A 417 16.14 63.76 -19.27
CA GLN A 417 15.45 65.03 -19.56
C GLN A 417 15.38 65.94 -18.34
N MET A 418 15.07 65.39 -17.16
CA MET A 418 15.01 66.16 -15.91
C MET A 418 16.37 66.77 -15.53
N VAL A 419 17.48 66.07 -15.81
CA VAL A 419 18.84 66.53 -15.55
C VAL A 419 19.35 67.52 -16.63
N GLY A 420 18.65 67.64 -17.77
CA GLY A 420 19.04 68.50 -18.89
C GLY A 420 20.06 67.87 -19.85
N LEU A 421 20.15 66.52 -19.87
CA LEU A 421 21.04 65.77 -20.76
C LEU A 421 20.31 65.35 -22.04
N ASP A 422 19.93 66.33 -22.86
CA ASP A 422 19.06 66.13 -24.03
C ASP A 422 19.62 65.14 -25.06
N PHE A 423 20.94 65.11 -25.24
CA PHE A 423 21.60 64.15 -26.14
C PHE A 423 21.41 62.69 -25.68
N LEU A 424 21.55 62.43 -24.38
CA LEU A 424 21.35 61.10 -23.81
C LEU A 424 19.88 60.69 -23.83
N ALA A 425 18.97 61.62 -23.56
CA ALA A 425 17.54 61.38 -23.72
C ALA A 425 17.14 61.02 -25.16
N GLY A 426 17.74 61.67 -26.17
CA GLY A 426 17.53 61.33 -27.58
C GLY A 426 18.02 59.93 -27.95
N LEU A 427 19.10 59.44 -27.31
CA LEU A 427 19.59 58.07 -27.46
C LEU A 427 18.60 57.04 -26.91
N PHE A 428 18.07 57.25 -25.70
CA PHE A 428 17.03 56.39 -25.13
C PHE A 428 15.76 56.38 -25.99
N SER A 429 15.29 57.55 -26.45
CA SER A 429 14.14 57.62 -27.37
C SER A 429 14.34 56.80 -28.66
N SER A 430 15.57 56.77 -29.20
CA SER A 430 15.91 55.97 -30.37
C SER A 430 15.87 54.46 -30.07
N ILE A 431 16.36 54.06 -28.89
CA ILE A 431 16.31 52.67 -28.41
C ILE A 431 14.85 52.22 -28.23
N LEU A 432 13.99 53.05 -27.64
CA LEU A 432 12.56 52.77 -27.48
C LEU A 432 11.87 52.46 -28.81
N VAL A 433 12.13 53.24 -29.86
CA VAL A 433 11.57 53.01 -31.21
C VAL A 433 12.03 51.66 -31.78
N ILE A 434 13.30 51.29 -31.59
CA ILE A 434 13.84 50.00 -32.04
C ILE A 434 13.14 48.84 -31.31
N VAL A 435 12.91 48.97 -30.00
CA VAL A 435 12.27 47.93 -29.17
C VAL A 435 10.79 47.76 -29.52
N ILE A 436 10.08 48.86 -29.80
CA ILE A 436 8.70 48.83 -30.31
C ILE A 436 8.66 48.15 -31.70
N GLY A 437 9.61 48.47 -32.58
CA GLY A 437 9.79 47.80 -33.87
C GLY A 437 10.00 46.29 -33.71
N ALA A 438 10.86 45.88 -32.78
CA ALA A 438 11.10 44.46 -32.50
C ALA A 438 9.85 43.75 -31.95
N LEU A 439 9.09 44.38 -31.05
CA LEU A 439 7.85 43.82 -30.49
C LEU A 439 6.77 43.65 -31.56
N THR A 440 6.61 44.64 -32.44
CA THR A 440 5.64 44.60 -33.54
C THR A 440 5.99 43.54 -34.60
N VAL A 441 7.27 43.41 -34.96
CA VAL A 441 7.75 42.33 -35.83
C VAL A 441 7.53 40.97 -35.18
N TRP A 442 7.80 40.83 -33.88
CA TRP A 442 7.55 39.60 -33.14
C TRP A 442 6.05 39.23 -33.11
N ALA A 443 5.17 40.20 -32.81
CA ALA A 443 3.73 40.00 -32.79
C ALA A 443 3.18 39.64 -34.19
N TYR A 444 3.66 40.33 -35.23
CA TYR A 444 3.30 40.04 -36.62
C TYR A 444 3.72 38.63 -37.03
N ALA A 445 4.97 38.24 -36.76
CA ALA A 445 5.49 36.90 -37.06
C ALA A 445 4.71 35.78 -36.36
N ARG A 446 4.17 36.04 -35.17
CA ARG A 446 3.34 35.10 -34.41
C ARG A 446 1.92 35.01 -34.97
N TYR A 447 1.33 36.13 -35.38
CA TYR A 447 -0.04 36.20 -35.91
C TYR A 447 -0.13 35.68 -37.36
N SER A 448 0.89 35.92 -38.18
CA SER A 448 0.92 35.49 -39.58
C SER A 448 1.25 34.01 -39.76
N GLY A 449 1.76 33.32 -38.73
CA GLY A 449 2.09 31.89 -38.76
C GLY A 449 3.24 31.48 -39.70
N THR A 450 3.81 32.41 -40.44
CA THR A 450 4.73 32.17 -41.58
C THR A 450 6.20 31.92 -41.21
N LEU A 451 6.56 31.91 -39.92
CA LEU A 451 7.96 31.74 -39.46
C LEU A 451 8.16 30.57 -38.48
N ARG A 452 7.27 29.58 -38.49
CA ARG A 452 7.41 28.38 -37.65
C ARG A 452 8.70 27.59 -37.99
N GLU A 453 9.22 27.72 -39.21
CA GLU A 453 10.47 27.05 -39.67
C GLU A 453 11.76 27.80 -39.32
N ALA A 454 11.75 29.13 -39.10
CA ALA A 454 12.97 29.89 -38.80
C ALA A 454 13.36 29.85 -37.31
N SER A 455 12.42 29.51 -36.43
CA SER A 455 12.65 29.47 -34.98
C SER A 455 13.61 28.36 -34.50
N GLY A 456 13.93 27.39 -35.36
CA GLY A 456 14.95 26.36 -35.11
C GLY A 456 16.40 26.86 -35.20
N TRP A 457 16.64 28.08 -35.69
CA TRP A 457 17.99 28.59 -35.95
C TRP A 457 18.52 29.58 -34.90
N VAL A 458 17.74 29.90 -33.85
CA VAL A 458 18.12 30.90 -32.82
C VAL A 458 18.24 30.28 -31.42
N SER A 459 18.30 28.95 -31.32
CA SER A 459 18.71 28.27 -30.09
C SER A 459 20.19 27.88 -30.16
N VAL A 460 21.06 28.85 -29.87
CA VAL A 460 22.41 28.65 -29.31
C VAL A 460 22.52 29.52 -28.08
#